data_AF-A0A5U2KDP7-F1
#
_entry.id   AF-A0A5U2KDP7-F1
#
_cell.length_a   1.000
_cell.length_b   1.000
_cell.length_c   1.000
_cell.angle_alpha   90.00
_cell.angle_beta   90.00
_cell.angle_gamma   90.00
#
_symmetry.space_group_name_H-M   'P 1'
#
loop_
_entity.id
_entity.type
_entity.pdbx_description
1 polymer ?
#
loop_
_entity_poly.entity_id
_entity_poly.type
_entity_poly.pdbx_seq_one_letter_code
_entity_poly.pdbx_strand_id
1 'polypeptide(L)' 'MKQIRDIRSRAPKAEKPRKTVLLRLDEGEFLALEAMAKKEERSRSNMARLLYLRGLAEGKKRKAIRGGA' A
#
# COMPACT_ATOMS: atom_id res chain seq x y z
N MET A 1 13.80 -45.85 -8.17
CA MET A 1 13.35 -44.87 -7.15
C MET A 1 12.14 -44.12 -7.70
N LYS A 2 10.97 -44.26 -7.08
CA LYS A 2 9.77 -43.48 -7.45
C LYS A 2 9.94 -42.06 -6.91
N GLN A 3 10.06 -41.06 -7.80
CA GLN A 3 9.96 -39.65 -7.43
C GLN A 3 8.52 -39.37 -6.97
N ILE A 4 8.33 -39.28 -5.65
CA ILE A 4 7.09 -38.79 -5.06
C ILE A 4 7.07 -37.29 -5.35
N ARG A 5 6.34 -36.88 -6.39
CA ARG A 5 6.09 -35.47 -6.65
C ARG A 5 5.32 -34.93 -5.46
N ASP A 6 5.86 -33.93 -4.79
CA ASP A 6 5.22 -33.25 -3.67
C ASP A 6 4.00 -32.49 -4.22
N ILE A 7 2.83 -33.14 -4.26
CA ILE A 7 1.53 -32.57 -4.66
C ILE A 7 1.02 -31.68 -3.52
N ARG A 8 1.87 -30.79 -2.99
CA ARG A 8 1.39 -29.69 -2.17
C ARG A 8 0.64 -28.76 -3.09
N SER A 9 -0.68 -28.91 -3.05
CA SER A 9 -1.70 -27.97 -3.53
C SER A 9 -1.31 -26.55 -3.10
N ARG A 10 -0.46 -25.89 -3.90
CA ARG A 10 -0.20 -24.47 -3.73
C ARG A 10 -1.45 -23.78 -4.25
N ALA A 11 -2.14 -23.06 -3.37
CA ALA A 11 -3.26 -22.22 -3.76
C ALA A 11 -2.85 -21.39 -5.00
N PRO A 12 -3.75 -21.23 -5.99
CA PRO A 12 -3.45 -20.49 -7.19
C PRO A 12 -2.95 -19.09 -6.82
N LYS A 13 -1.80 -18.70 -7.38
CA LYS A 13 -1.28 -17.35 -7.20
C LYS A 13 -2.36 -16.38 -7.69
N ALA A 14 -2.65 -15.34 -6.92
CA ALA A 14 -3.60 -14.32 -7.34
C ALA A 14 -3.21 -13.77 -8.72
N GLU A 15 -4.18 -13.56 -9.61
CA GLU A 15 -3.95 -13.00 -10.96
C GLU A 15 -3.20 -11.66 -10.92
N LYS A 16 -3.42 -10.89 -9.85
CA LYS A 16 -2.72 -9.63 -9.58
C LYS A 16 -2.20 -9.65 -8.14
N PRO A 17 -1.00 -10.21 -7.89
CA PRO A 17 -0.43 -10.23 -6.55
C PRO A 17 -0.16 -8.80 -6.06
N ARG A 18 -0.29 -8.59 -4.75
CA ARG A 18 0.09 -7.32 -4.13
C ARG A 18 1.58 -7.10 -4.35
N LYS A 19 1.94 -5.99 -5.02
CA LYS A 19 3.34 -5.60 -5.21
C LYS A 19 3.83 -4.86 -3.97
N THR A 20 4.92 -5.32 -3.39
CA THR A 20 5.64 -4.56 -2.36
C THR A 20 6.36 -3.40 -3.05
N VAL A 21 6.20 -2.19 -2.51
CA VAL A 21 6.87 -0.99 -3.02
C VAL A 21 7.73 -0.44 -1.90
N LEU A 22 9.01 -0.18 -2.21
CA LEU A 22 9.91 0.51 -1.29
C LEU A 22 9.64 2.00 -1.38
N LEU A 23 9.44 2.64 -0.22
CA LEU A 23 9.25 4.08 -0.10
C LEU A 23 10.43 4.65 0.69
N ARG A 24 11.01 5.74 0.19
CA ARG A 24 12.00 6.51 0.95
C ARG A 24 11.25 7.54 1.77
N LEU A 25 11.36 7.42 3.09
CA LEU A 25 10.85 8.36 4.06
C LEU A 25 12.03 8.84 4.89
N ASP A 26 12.01 10.10 5.30
CA ASP A 26 12.88 10.53 6.38
C ASP A 26 12.45 9.88 7.72
N GLU A 27 13.28 10.05 8.75
CA GLU A 27 13.01 9.44 10.06
C GLU A 27 11.73 10.01 10.71
N GLY A 28 11.47 11.30 10.55
CA GLY A 28 10.27 11.95 11.11
C GLY A 28 8.98 11.51 10.43
N GLU A 29 8.99 11.43 9.10
CA GLU A 29 7.92 10.92 8.25
C GLU A 29 7.60 9.46 8.59
N PHE A 30 8.64 8.64 8.78
CA PHE A 30 8.47 7.25 9.16
C PHE A 30 7.83 7.10 10.54
N LEU A 31 8.32 7.82 11.54
CA LEU A 31 7.76 7.81 12.90
C LEU A 31 6.31 8.32 12.92
N ALA A 32 6.01 9.38 12.17
CA ALA A 32 4.65 9.89 12.03
C ALA A 32 3.72 8.85 11.40
N LEU A 33 4.17 8.17 10.34
CA LEU A 33 3.42 7.09 9.70
C LEU A 33 3.13 5.94 10.68
N GLU A 34 4.14 5.55 11.46
CA GLU A 34 4.00 4.48 12.45
C GLU A 34 3.04 4.87 13.59
N ALA A 35 3.14 6.10 14.10
CA ALA A 35 2.24 6.62 15.12
C ALA A 35 0.78 6.65 14.63
N MET A 36 0.54 7.10 13.39
CA MET A 36 -0.79 7.07 12.78
C MET A 36 -1.31 5.64 12.61
N ALA A 37 -0.48 4.74 12.11
CA ALA A 37 -0.84 3.34 11.92
C ALA A 37 -1.22 2.66 13.25
N LYS A 38 -0.45 2.92 14.31
CA LYS A 38 -0.72 2.42 15.66
C LYS A 38 -2.01 2.99 16.23
N LYS A 39 -2.24 4.30 16.08
CA LYS A 39 -3.45 4.99 16.58
C LYS A 39 -4.74 4.44 15.95
N GLU A 40 -4.70 4.07 14.67
CA GLU A 40 -5.88 3.56 13.96
C GLU A 40 -5.95 2.02 13.91
N GLU A 41 -5.07 1.31 14.63
CA GLU A 41 -4.97 -0.15 14.62
C GLU A 41 -4.81 -0.75 13.21
N ARG A 42 -4.03 -0.08 12.37
CA ARG A 42 -3.75 -0.50 10.97
C ARG A 42 -2.30 -0.87 10.79
N SER A 43 -2.03 -1.68 9.76
CA SER A 43 -0.66 -1.90 9.30
C SER A 43 -0.09 -0.63 8.65
N ARG A 44 1.22 -0.43 8.77
CA ARG A 44 1.95 0.69 8.14
C ARG A 44 1.70 0.78 6.63
N SER A 45 1.72 -0.37 5.93
CA SER A 45 1.45 -0.41 4.48
C SER A 45 0.01 0.00 4.14
N ASN A 46 -0.96 -0.35 4.99
CA ASN A 46 -2.35 0.10 4.82
C ASN A 46 -2.45 1.61 5.05
N MET A 47 -1.84 2.13 6.12
CA MET A 47 -1.84 3.56 6.41
C MET A 47 -1.21 4.38 5.28
N ALA A 48 -0.05 3.96 4.77
CA ALA A 48 0.61 4.61 3.64
C ALA A 48 -0.29 4.63 2.38
N ARG A 49 -1.02 3.55 2.12
CA ARG A 49 -1.97 3.48 1.00
C ARG A 49 -3.12 4.47 1.17
N LEU A 50 -3.67 4.62 2.38
CA LEU A 50 -4.77 5.56 2.63
C LEU A 50 -4.33 7.00 2.42
N LEU A 51 -3.15 7.35 2.94
CA LEU A 51 -2.55 8.68 2.73
C LEU A 51 -2.33 8.97 1.25
N TYR A 52 -1.79 8.01 0.50
CA TYR A 52 -1.64 8.13 -0.95
C TYR A 52 -2.96 8.39 -1.66
N LEU A 53 -4.00 7.59 -1.36
CA LEU A 53 -5.33 7.76 -1.98
C LEU A 53 -5.97 9.09 -1.62
N ARG A 54 -5.80 9.55 -0.37
CA ARG A 54 -6.26 10.87 0.08
C ARG A 54 -5.56 12.00 -0.69
N GLY A 55 -4.23 11.92 -0.84
CA GLY A 55 -3.46 12.89 -1.62
C GLY A 55 -3.90 12.95 -3.08
N LEU A 56 -4.18 11.80 -3.71
CA LEU A 56 -4.74 11.76 -5.07
C LEU A 56 -6.10 12.46 -5.17
N ALA A 57 -6.98 12.25 -4.18
CA ALA A 57 -8.30 12.87 -4.17
C ALA A 57 -8.20 14.39 -4.01
N GLU A 58 -7.34 14.88 -3.12
CA GLU A 58 -7.10 16.31 -2.91
C GLU A 58 -6.44 16.96 -4.14
N GLY A 59 -5.47 16.29 -4.77
CA GLY A 59 -4.84 16.76 -6.00
C GLY A 59 -5.82 16.89 -7.17
N LYS A 60 -6.75 15.92 -7.32
CA LYS A 60 -7.83 15.99 -8.32
C LYS A 60 -8.77 17.17 -8.07
N LYS A 61 -9.17 17.40 -6.82
CA LYS A 61 -10.00 18.56 -6.44
C LYS A 61 -9.31 19.88 -6.78
N ARG A 62 -8.02 20.02 -6.47
CA ARG A 62 -7.24 21.23 -6.80
C ARG A 62 -7.13 21.49 -8.30
N LYS A 63 -6.98 20.45 -9.12
CA LYS A 63 -6.97 20.60 -10.59
C LYS A 63 -8.33 21.04 -11.14
N ALA A 64 -9.43 20.51 -10.60
CA ALA A 64 -10.77 20.92 -10.99
C ALA A 64 -11.04 22.41 -10.69
N ILE A 65 -10.54 22.93 -9.56
CA ILE A 65 -10.70 24.34 -9.17
C ILE A 65 -9.82 25.27 -10.04
N ARG A 66 -8.63 24.83 -10.45
CA ARG A 66 -7.69 25.63 -11.26
C ARG A 66 -7.96 25.60 -12.77
N GLY A 67 -8.73 24.63 -13.25
CA GLY A 67 -9.06 24.46 -14.68
C GLY A 67 -10.41 25.05 -15.11
N GLY A 68 -11.10 25.77 -14.22
CA GLY A 68 -12.33 26.50 -14.52
C GLY A 68 -12.07 28.00 -14.62
N ALA A 69 -11.59 28.44 -15.78
CA ALA A 69 -11.59 29.83 -16.23
C ALA A 69 -11.82 29.83 -17.75
#